data_AF-S9SVF3-F1
#
_entry.id   AF-S9SVF3-F1
#
_cell.length_a   1.000
_cell.length_b   1.000
_cell.length_c   1.000
_cell.angle_alpha   90.00
_cell.angle_beta   90.00
_cell.angle_gamma   90.00
#
_symmetry.space_group_name_H-M   'P 1'
#
loop_
_entity.id
_entity.type
_entity.pdbx_description
1 polymer ?
#
loop_
_entity_poly.entity_id
_entity_poly.type
_entity_poly.pdbx_seq_one_letter_code
_entity_poly.pdbx_strand_id
1 'polypeptide(L)'
;MRTNKYWKYFDRAMKEYKKQVISDEEVKEIRDARLNEMKDLFEKNERNRLAERLGLLIGVHLEMNAKHRILNGEPSGWILLEQQLFWLFQMIKSNPSREDVSAREIGGLIGLSLLWGYEDIAELTYKYATNMFMKDRDFYAENKTHHVFMTCLYHKWKTGEMSELFTILPEDHVYQKLMRSWNDTSNFGEHLYELCNFHIYSLSDTPNKSCEILSFDCIPYDYYCIQFIREKEGLATPNIEHPLLQTPLAEIPKDKPGYNIDDDEILQFVIQNEKVPDSQRMIR
;
A
#
# COMPACT_ATOMS: atom_id res chain seq x y z
N MET A 1 3.76 -27.00 15.15
CA MET A 1 3.68 -25.87 14.21
C MET A 1 4.76 -26.03 13.15
N ARG A 2 4.40 -26.13 11.86
CA ARG A 2 5.39 -26.07 10.76
C ARG A 2 5.84 -24.62 10.64
N THR A 3 7.13 -24.36 10.82
CA THR A 3 7.72 -23.04 10.56
C THR A 3 7.49 -22.68 9.10
N ASN A 4 6.84 -21.55 8.82
CA ASN A 4 6.65 -21.11 7.44
C ASN A 4 8.04 -20.80 6.85
N LYS A 5 8.37 -21.43 5.71
CA LYS A 5 9.68 -21.30 5.04
C LYS A 5 10.01 -19.86 4.64
N TYR A 6 9.02 -18.97 4.59
CA TYR A 6 9.18 -17.56 4.24
C TYR A 6 9.48 -16.65 5.43
N TRP A 7 9.28 -17.10 6.68
CA TRP A 7 9.58 -16.29 7.86
C TRP A 7 11.03 -15.84 7.93
N LYS A 8 11.97 -16.65 7.44
CA LYS A 8 13.38 -16.25 7.34
C LYS A 8 13.61 -15.00 6.46
N TYR A 9 12.78 -14.80 5.43
CA TYR A 9 12.87 -13.65 4.54
C TYR A 9 12.25 -12.43 5.20
N PHE A 10 11.13 -12.61 5.89
CA PHE A 10 10.53 -11.57 6.74
C PHE A 10 11.49 -11.12 7.85
N ASP A 11 12.06 -12.04 8.62
CA ASP A 11 13.04 -11.74 9.67
C ASP A 11 14.27 -10.98 9.13
N ARG A 12 14.69 -11.31 7.91
CA ARG A 12 15.79 -10.60 7.25
C ARG A 12 15.37 -9.18 6.88
N ALA A 13 14.23 -8.99 6.23
CA ALA A 13 13.71 -7.67 5.89
C ALA A 13 13.54 -6.78 7.13
N MET A 14 12.96 -7.32 8.21
CA MET A 14 12.81 -6.62 9.48
C MET A 14 14.15 -6.19 10.09
N LYS A 15 15.19 -7.05 10.01
CA LYS A 15 16.55 -6.71 10.46
C LYS A 15 17.21 -5.67 9.57
N GLU A 16 16.96 -5.69 8.26
CA GLU A 16 17.48 -4.71 7.32
C GLU A 16 16.88 -3.33 7.57
N TYR A 17 15.54 -3.21 7.62
CA TYR A 17 14.87 -1.95 7.95
C TYR A 17 15.28 -1.40 9.31
N LYS A 18 15.41 -2.26 10.33
CA LYS A 18 15.85 -1.83 11.66
C LYS A 18 17.29 -1.25 11.67
N LYS A 19 18.16 -1.72 10.79
CA LYS A 19 19.58 -1.30 10.73
C LYS A 19 19.83 -0.14 9.77
N GLN A 20 18.99 0.04 8.76
CA GLN A 20 19.22 1.02 7.72
C GLN A 20 18.83 2.41 8.19
N VAL A 21 19.83 3.13 8.70
CA VAL A 21 19.71 4.53 9.09
C VAL A 21 19.85 5.40 7.83
N ILE A 22 18.90 6.31 7.63
CA ILE A 22 19.00 7.38 6.63
C ILE A 22 19.15 8.66 7.43
N SER A 23 20.29 9.35 7.30
CA SER A 23 20.55 10.56 8.08
C SER A 23 19.68 11.74 7.60
N ASP A 24 19.51 12.75 8.44
CA ASP A 24 18.76 13.95 8.05
C ASP A 24 19.46 14.70 6.90
N GLU A 25 20.78 14.64 6.81
CA GLU A 25 21.55 15.14 5.65
C GLU A 25 21.21 14.38 4.38
N GLU A 26 21.17 13.04 4.43
CA GLU A 26 20.80 12.21 3.28
C GLU A 26 19.34 12.47 2.85
N VAL A 27 18.41 12.59 3.81
CA VAL A 27 17.02 12.99 3.54
C VAL A 27 16.99 14.35 2.83
N LYS A 28 17.77 15.32 3.30
CA LYS A 28 17.84 16.65 2.69
C LYS A 28 18.41 16.59 1.28
N GLU A 29 19.50 15.87 1.05
CA GLU A 29 20.10 15.70 -0.27
C GLU A 29 19.12 15.06 -1.26
N ILE A 30 18.39 14.02 -0.82
CA ILE A 30 17.34 13.41 -1.63
C ILE A 30 16.27 14.46 -1.96
N ARG A 31 15.72 15.17 -0.96
CA ARG A 31 14.67 16.19 -1.19
C ARG A 31 15.13 17.29 -2.15
N ASP A 32 16.33 17.83 -1.95
CA ASP A 32 16.90 18.90 -2.78
C ASP A 32 17.10 18.43 -4.23
N ALA A 33 17.65 17.22 -4.42
CA ALA A 33 17.83 16.64 -5.75
C ALA A 33 16.51 16.49 -6.50
N ARG A 34 15.44 16.07 -5.80
CA ARG A 34 14.11 15.87 -6.39
C ARG A 34 13.46 17.20 -6.77
N LEU A 35 13.54 18.20 -5.89
CA LEU A 35 13.02 19.53 -6.17
C LEU A 35 13.75 20.18 -7.36
N ASN A 36 15.06 19.98 -7.48
CA ASN A 36 15.84 20.47 -8.62
C ASN A 36 15.43 19.77 -9.93
N GLU A 37 15.21 18.46 -9.94
CA GLU A 37 14.68 17.76 -11.13
C GLU A 37 13.29 18.27 -11.54
N MET A 38 12.42 18.58 -10.57
CA MET A 38 11.10 19.15 -10.85
C MET A 38 11.21 20.58 -11.42
N LYS A 39 12.13 21.41 -10.91
CA LYS A 39 12.42 22.74 -11.45
C LYS A 39 12.95 22.66 -12.89
N ASP A 40 13.86 21.72 -13.18
CA ASP A 40 14.35 21.45 -14.53
C ASP A 40 13.21 21.09 -15.51
N LEU A 41 12.29 20.21 -15.10
CA LEU A 41 11.11 19.87 -15.92
C LEU A 41 10.21 21.09 -16.14
N PHE A 42 10.05 21.92 -15.12
CA PHE A 42 9.26 23.15 -15.21
C PHE A 42 9.85 24.13 -16.22
N GLU A 43 11.17 24.36 -16.18
CA GLU A 43 11.90 25.23 -17.12
C GLU A 43 11.86 24.70 -18.55
N LYS A 44 11.91 23.38 -18.74
CA LYS A 44 11.76 22.70 -20.04
C LYS A 44 10.32 22.64 -20.55
N ASN A 45 9.36 23.20 -19.80
CA ASN A 45 7.92 23.14 -20.09
C ASN A 45 7.33 21.71 -20.16
N GLU A 46 7.96 20.76 -19.46
CA GLU A 46 7.51 19.36 -19.31
C GLU A 46 6.64 19.17 -18.05
N ARG A 47 5.74 20.12 -17.79
CA ARG A 47 4.99 20.22 -16.53
C ARG A 47 4.03 19.06 -16.27
N ASN A 48 3.70 18.27 -17.29
CA ASN A 48 2.86 17.08 -17.20
C ASN A 48 3.61 15.85 -16.63
N ARG A 49 4.89 16.01 -16.29
CA ARG A 49 5.76 14.96 -15.74
C ARG A 49 6.19 15.24 -14.30
N LEU A 50 5.66 16.30 -13.68
CA LEU A 50 6.06 16.68 -12.32
C LEU A 50 5.66 15.62 -11.31
N ALA A 51 4.45 15.07 -11.39
CA ALA A 51 4.02 14.00 -10.49
C ALA A 51 4.85 12.72 -10.63
N GLU A 52 5.37 12.38 -11.83
CA GLU A 52 6.28 11.23 -12.03
C GLU A 52 7.51 11.29 -11.10
N ARG A 53 7.94 12.50 -10.72
CA ARG A 53 9.10 12.70 -9.83
C ARG A 53 8.82 12.45 -8.36
N LEU A 54 7.56 12.31 -7.96
CA LEU A 54 7.21 11.88 -6.60
C LEU A 54 7.55 10.40 -6.36
N GLY A 55 7.52 9.55 -7.40
CA GLY A 55 7.77 8.11 -7.27
C GLY A 55 9.25 7.70 -7.26
N LEU A 56 10.13 8.46 -7.93
CA LEU A 56 11.56 8.10 -8.06
C LEU A 56 12.36 8.47 -6.80
N LEU A 57 12.99 7.48 -6.15
CA LEU A 57 13.88 7.57 -4.98
C LEU A 57 13.27 8.14 -3.68
N ILE A 58 12.08 8.75 -3.72
CA ILE A 58 11.42 9.24 -2.50
C ILE A 58 10.71 8.11 -1.77
N GLY A 59 10.16 7.13 -2.51
CA GLY A 59 9.71 5.86 -1.92
C GLY A 59 10.80 5.18 -1.09
N VAL A 60 12.09 5.37 -1.42
CA VAL A 60 13.19 4.78 -0.63
C VAL A 60 13.31 5.45 0.74
N HIS A 61 13.31 6.78 0.86
CA HIS A 61 13.38 7.39 2.19
C HIS A 61 12.03 7.34 2.93
N LEU A 62 10.90 7.62 2.29
CA LEU A 62 9.60 7.62 3.00
C LEU A 62 9.26 6.24 3.53
N GLU A 63 9.55 5.18 2.77
CA GLU A 63 9.29 3.81 3.21
C GLU A 63 10.37 3.33 4.19
N MET A 64 11.66 3.43 3.83
CA MET A 64 12.73 2.82 4.63
C MET A 64 13.00 3.61 5.91
N ASN A 65 12.99 4.94 5.86
CA ASN A 65 13.15 5.77 7.06
C ASN A 65 11.94 5.61 7.99
N ALA A 66 10.72 5.54 7.44
CA ALA A 66 9.53 5.26 8.26
C ALA A 66 9.66 3.94 9.02
N LYS A 67 9.97 2.84 8.30
CA LYS A 67 10.12 1.53 8.92
C LYS A 67 11.26 1.51 9.92
N HIS A 68 12.39 2.12 9.60
CA HIS A 68 13.51 2.25 10.52
C HIS A 68 13.07 2.91 11.83
N ARG A 69 12.41 4.08 11.74
CA ARG A 69 11.91 4.84 12.89
C ARG A 69 10.91 4.02 13.70
N ILE A 70 9.88 3.46 13.07
CA ILE A 70 8.85 2.66 13.74
C ILE A 70 9.47 1.44 14.46
N LEU A 71 10.36 0.70 13.79
CA LEU A 71 11.01 -0.48 14.36
C LEU A 71 12.00 -0.19 15.51
N ASN A 72 12.42 1.07 15.64
CA ASN A 72 13.27 1.55 16.73
C ASN A 72 12.50 2.39 17.76
N GLY A 73 11.16 2.39 17.71
CA GLY A 73 10.32 3.00 18.74
C GLY A 73 10.05 4.50 18.54
N GLU A 74 10.20 5.01 17.33
CA GLU A 74 9.87 6.40 16.95
C GLU A 74 8.55 6.45 16.15
N PRO A 75 7.42 6.78 16.79
CA PRO A 75 6.10 6.78 16.13
C PRO A 75 5.98 7.79 14.99
N SER A 76 6.83 8.82 14.95
CA SER A 76 6.86 9.80 13.85
C SER A 76 7.14 9.17 12.49
N GLY A 77 7.65 7.94 12.43
CA GLY A 77 7.75 7.21 11.16
C GLY A 77 6.41 7.00 10.46
N TRP A 78 5.28 6.95 11.20
CA TRP A 78 3.95 6.87 10.60
C TRP A 78 3.57 8.11 9.78
N ILE A 79 4.08 9.30 10.16
CA ILE A 79 3.88 10.55 9.39
C ILE A 79 4.52 10.44 8.01
N LEU A 80 5.66 9.75 7.89
CA LEU A 80 6.33 9.54 6.61
C LEU A 80 5.56 8.56 5.71
N LEU A 81 4.90 7.55 6.28
CA LEU A 81 4.02 6.65 5.51
C LEU A 81 2.74 7.36 5.06
N GLU A 82 2.20 8.25 5.89
CA GLU A 82 1.08 9.11 5.49
C GLU A 82 1.49 10.09 4.39
N GLN A 83 2.68 10.70 4.48
CA GLN A 83 3.24 11.51 3.40
C GLN A 83 3.34 10.71 2.08
N GLN A 84 3.87 9.48 2.12
CA GLN A 84 3.96 8.61 0.95
C GLN A 84 2.59 8.33 0.33
N LEU A 85 1.57 8.11 1.17
CA LEU A 85 0.18 7.92 0.74
C LEU A 85 -0.32 9.12 -0.09
N PHE A 86 -0.11 10.35 0.39
CA PHE A 86 -0.49 11.57 -0.35
C PHE A 86 0.27 11.74 -1.67
N TRP A 87 1.54 11.33 -1.70
CA TRP A 87 2.36 11.44 -2.88
C TRP A 87 1.92 10.45 -3.97
N LEU A 88 1.69 9.18 -3.60
CA LEU A 88 1.14 8.18 -4.51
C LEU A 88 -0.26 8.57 -4.99
N PHE A 89 -1.08 9.13 -4.10
CA PHE A 89 -2.40 9.67 -4.47
C PHE A 89 -2.29 10.77 -5.53
N GLN A 90 -1.38 11.73 -5.34
CA GLN A 90 -1.16 12.79 -6.32
C GLN A 90 -0.70 12.21 -7.67
N MET A 91 0.18 11.21 -7.68
CA MET A 91 0.59 10.52 -8.91
C MET A 91 -0.59 9.90 -9.65
N ILE A 92 -1.46 9.15 -8.95
CA ILE A 92 -2.67 8.56 -9.54
C ILE A 92 -3.59 9.64 -10.09
N LYS A 93 -3.80 10.72 -9.33
CA LYS A 93 -4.66 11.84 -9.72
C LYS A 93 -4.14 12.56 -10.97
N SER A 94 -2.83 12.70 -11.07
CA SER A 94 -2.17 13.40 -12.17
C SER A 94 -2.13 12.60 -13.46
N ASN A 95 -2.00 11.27 -13.38
CA ASN A 95 -1.93 10.44 -14.58
C ASN A 95 -2.49 9.01 -14.41
N PRO A 96 -3.81 8.87 -14.29
CA PRO A 96 -4.48 7.60 -14.03
C PRO A 96 -4.41 6.61 -15.21
N SER A 97 -3.95 7.04 -16.39
CA SER A 97 -3.82 6.19 -17.58
C SER A 97 -2.41 5.67 -17.82
N ARG A 98 -1.39 6.22 -17.15
CA ARG A 98 0.01 5.89 -17.39
C ARG A 98 0.58 4.76 -16.56
N GLU A 99 -0.18 4.25 -15.61
CA GLU A 99 0.28 3.21 -14.70
C GLU A 99 1.52 3.64 -13.88
N ASP A 100 1.68 4.96 -13.65
CA ASP A 100 2.85 5.54 -12.97
C ASP A 100 3.00 5.08 -11.52
N VAL A 101 1.88 4.71 -10.87
CA VAL A 101 1.89 3.98 -9.59
C VAL A 101 1.77 2.49 -9.88
N SER A 102 2.74 1.73 -9.41
CA SER A 102 2.82 0.30 -9.69
C SER A 102 1.65 -0.45 -9.06
N ALA A 103 1.17 -1.49 -9.74
CA ALA A 103 0.24 -2.45 -9.16
C ALA A 103 0.72 -3.00 -7.81
N ARG A 104 2.03 -3.01 -7.57
CA ARG A 104 2.71 -3.50 -6.37
C ARG A 104 2.59 -2.59 -5.13
N GLU A 105 1.97 -1.44 -5.27
CA GLU A 105 1.85 -0.40 -4.23
C GLU A 105 0.38 -0.16 -3.83
N ILE A 106 -0.55 -0.55 -4.70
CA ILE A 106 -2.00 -0.27 -4.60
C ILE A 106 -2.62 -0.83 -3.31
N GLY A 107 -2.17 -2.02 -2.88
CA GLY A 107 -2.80 -2.75 -1.78
C GLY A 107 -2.68 -2.00 -0.46
N GLY A 108 -1.45 -1.59 -0.12
CA GLY A 108 -1.19 -0.80 1.07
C GLY A 108 -1.75 0.61 0.98
N LEU A 109 -1.73 1.21 -0.21
CA LEU A 109 -2.36 2.51 -0.45
C LEU A 109 -3.86 2.49 -0.14
N ILE A 110 -4.60 1.50 -0.65
CA ILE A 110 -6.02 1.30 -0.32
C ILE A 110 -6.20 1.02 1.17
N GLY A 111 -5.41 0.07 1.71
CA GLY A 111 -5.59 -0.41 3.08
C GLY A 111 -5.38 0.67 4.13
N LEU A 112 -4.26 1.38 4.06
CA LEU A 112 -3.95 2.46 5.00
C LEU A 112 -4.87 3.67 4.80
N SER A 113 -5.23 4.01 3.56
CA SER A 113 -6.23 5.07 3.32
C SER A 113 -7.57 4.75 3.96
N LEU A 114 -8.02 3.49 3.87
CA LEU A 114 -9.26 3.05 4.51
C LEU A 114 -9.17 3.12 6.04
N LEU A 115 -8.09 2.62 6.63
CA LEU A 115 -7.90 2.59 8.08
C LEU A 115 -7.78 3.98 8.70
N TRP A 116 -7.14 4.93 8.00
CA TRP A 116 -7.01 6.32 8.45
C TRP A 116 -8.16 7.23 8.00
N GLY A 117 -9.20 6.69 7.34
CA GLY A 117 -10.38 7.46 6.95
C GLY A 117 -10.14 8.48 5.83
N TYR A 118 -9.20 8.19 4.93
CA TYR A 118 -8.99 8.91 3.67
C TYR A 118 -9.82 8.26 2.54
N GLU A 119 -11.15 8.35 2.66
CA GLU A 119 -12.07 7.68 1.73
C GLU A 119 -11.92 8.15 0.27
N ASP A 120 -11.59 9.43 0.06
CA ASP A 120 -11.35 10.00 -1.27
C ASP A 120 -10.12 9.40 -1.95
N ILE A 121 -9.05 9.18 -1.18
CA ILE A 121 -7.83 8.53 -1.64
C ILE A 121 -8.08 7.04 -1.91
N ALA A 122 -8.78 6.36 -1.00
CA ALA A 122 -9.14 4.96 -1.18
C ALA A 122 -10.03 4.76 -2.42
N GLU A 123 -11.02 5.62 -2.63
CA GLU A 123 -11.94 5.57 -3.78
C GLU A 123 -11.21 5.81 -5.11
N LEU A 124 -10.35 6.84 -5.19
CA LEU A 124 -9.59 7.11 -6.41
C LEU A 124 -8.66 5.94 -6.75
N THR A 125 -7.96 5.41 -5.74
CA THR A 125 -7.04 4.28 -5.89
C THR A 125 -7.79 3.01 -6.31
N TYR A 126 -8.96 2.74 -5.72
CA TYR A 126 -9.84 1.64 -6.12
C TYR A 126 -10.26 1.73 -7.59
N LYS A 127 -10.66 2.92 -8.07
CA LYS A 127 -11.04 3.13 -9.48
C LYS A 127 -9.86 2.89 -10.42
N TYR A 128 -8.70 3.44 -10.06
CA TYR A 128 -7.45 3.26 -10.78
C TYR A 128 -7.05 1.77 -10.88
N ALA A 129 -7.04 1.07 -9.75
CA ALA A 129 -6.75 -0.35 -9.66
C ALA A 129 -7.73 -1.20 -10.46
N THR A 130 -9.03 -0.93 -10.34
CA THR A 130 -10.08 -1.66 -11.07
C THR A 130 -9.89 -1.53 -12.58
N ASN A 131 -9.63 -0.31 -13.08
CA ASN A 131 -9.36 -0.08 -14.50
C ASN A 131 -8.11 -0.83 -14.98
N MET A 132 -7.05 -0.83 -14.17
CA MET A 132 -5.82 -1.57 -14.45
C MET A 132 -6.07 -3.09 -14.50
N PHE A 133 -6.73 -3.65 -13.49
CA PHE A 133 -6.92 -5.10 -13.36
C PHE A 133 -7.91 -5.68 -14.36
N MET A 134 -8.93 -4.91 -14.75
CA MET A 134 -9.91 -5.35 -15.75
C MET A 134 -9.34 -5.41 -17.18
N LYS A 135 -8.27 -4.66 -17.47
CA LYS A 135 -7.61 -4.69 -18.80
C LYS A 135 -6.82 -5.97 -19.05
N ASP A 136 -6.26 -6.58 -18.01
CA ASP A 136 -5.40 -7.77 -18.12
C ASP A 136 -5.65 -8.76 -16.97
N ARG A 137 -6.87 -9.31 -16.92
CA ARG A 137 -7.33 -10.16 -15.82
C ARG A 137 -6.41 -11.35 -15.56
N ASP A 138 -5.91 -11.99 -16.61
CA ASP A 138 -5.09 -13.20 -16.51
C ASP A 138 -3.74 -12.89 -15.86
N PHE A 139 -3.07 -11.80 -16.26
CA PHE A 139 -1.82 -11.38 -15.64
C PHE A 139 -1.99 -11.11 -14.14
N TYR A 140 -3.04 -10.37 -13.75
CA TYR A 140 -3.28 -9.99 -12.36
C TYR A 140 -3.75 -11.17 -11.48
N ALA A 141 -4.47 -12.14 -12.06
CA ALA A 141 -4.87 -13.38 -11.40
C ALA A 141 -3.67 -14.25 -10.98
N GLU A 142 -2.56 -14.19 -11.71
CA GLU A 142 -1.37 -14.99 -11.41
C GLU A 142 -0.32 -14.23 -10.58
N ASN A 143 -0.19 -12.91 -10.79
CA ASN A 143 1.00 -12.18 -10.35
C ASN A 143 0.77 -11.12 -9.26
N LYS A 144 -0.49 -10.73 -8.99
CA LYS A 144 -0.82 -9.57 -8.13
C LYS A 144 -2.09 -9.81 -7.29
N THR A 145 -2.29 -11.06 -6.87
CA THR A 145 -3.51 -11.48 -6.17
C THR A 145 -3.77 -10.73 -4.86
N HIS A 146 -2.73 -10.28 -4.16
CA HIS A 146 -2.84 -9.44 -2.97
C HIS A 146 -3.49 -8.09 -3.28
N HIS A 147 -3.04 -7.41 -4.34
CA HIS A 147 -3.58 -6.10 -4.71
C HIS A 147 -5.00 -6.19 -5.29
N VAL A 148 -5.28 -7.27 -6.02
CA VAL A 148 -6.65 -7.63 -6.43
C VAL A 148 -7.55 -7.82 -5.21
N PHE A 149 -7.08 -8.59 -4.21
CA PHE A 149 -7.84 -8.81 -2.98
C PHE A 149 -8.14 -7.50 -2.25
N MET A 150 -7.14 -6.65 -2.04
CA MET A 150 -7.35 -5.35 -1.38
C MET A 150 -8.33 -4.45 -2.12
N THR A 151 -8.29 -4.45 -3.45
CA THR A 151 -9.24 -3.71 -4.29
C THR A 151 -10.67 -4.25 -4.14
N CYS A 152 -10.83 -5.57 -4.10
CA CYS A 152 -12.13 -6.22 -3.87
C CYS A 152 -12.63 -6.03 -2.43
N LEU A 153 -11.73 -5.99 -1.46
CA LEU A 153 -12.04 -5.79 -0.06
C LEU A 153 -12.56 -4.36 0.19
N TYR A 154 -11.97 -3.35 -0.45
CA TYR A 154 -12.52 -1.99 -0.46
C TYR A 154 -13.91 -1.94 -1.10
N HIS A 155 -14.11 -2.61 -2.23
CA HIS A 155 -15.42 -2.71 -2.87
C HIS A 155 -16.46 -3.29 -1.88
N LYS A 156 -16.12 -4.38 -1.19
CA LYS A 156 -16.97 -4.98 -0.15
C LYS A 156 -17.27 -4.02 0.99
N TRP A 157 -16.27 -3.30 1.49
CA TRP A 157 -16.51 -2.29 2.52
C TRP A 157 -17.54 -1.23 2.07
N LYS A 158 -17.49 -0.83 0.79
CA LYS A 158 -18.34 0.22 0.22
C LYS A 158 -19.76 -0.26 -0.08
N THR A 159 -19.89 -1.45 -0.68
CA THR A 159 -21.17 -1.95 -1.23
C THR A 159 -21.82 -3.05 -0.39
N GLY A 160 -21.06 -3.69 0.49
CA GLY A 160 -21.46 -4.88 1.23
C GLY A 160 -21.18 -6.20 0.49
N GLU A 161 -20.90 -6.15 -0.81
CA GLU A 161 -20.76 -7.31 -1.68
C GLU A 161 -19.32 -7.48 -2.19
N MET A 162 -18.92 -8.71 -2.53
CA MET A 162 -17.61 -8.91 -3.18
C MET A 162 -17.70 -8.54 -4.67
N SER A 163 -16.69 -7.82 -5.16
CA SER A 163 -16.59 -7.46 -6.58
C SER A 163 -16.51 -8.70 -7.48
N GLU A 164 -17.09 -8.64 -8.69
CA GLU A 164 -16.93 -9.69 -9.72
C GLU A 164 -15.45 -9.94 -10.04
N LEU A 165 -14.59 -8.91 -9.95
CA LEU A 165 -13.15 -9.04 -10.13
C LEU A 165 -12.54 -10.11 -9.22
N PHE A 166 -13.12 -10.37 -8.05
CA PHE A 166 -12.63 -11.38 -7.12
C PHE A 166 -12.67 -12.80 -7.69
N THR A 167 -13.54 -13.06 -8.67
CA THR A 167 -13.68 -14.37 -9.34
C THR A 167 -12.45 -14.77 -10.17
N ILE A 168 -11.53 -13.84 -10.45
CA ILE A 168 -10.29 -14.18 -11.16
C ILE A 168 -9.34 -15.02 -10.30
N LEU A 169 -9.51 -15.00 -8.98
CA LEU A 169 -8.65 -15.76 -8.08
C LEU A 169 -9.06 -17.23 -8.06
N PRO A 170 -8.10 -18.19 -8.17
CA PRO A 170 -8.38 -19.62 -8.11
C PRO A 170 -9.17 -20.01 -6.87
N GLU A 171 -10.09 -20.96 -6.99
CA GLU A 171 -11.00 -21.37 -5.89
C GLU A 171 -10.30 -21.84 -4.61
N ASP A 172 -9.08 -22.37 -4.73
CA ASP A 172 -8.26 -22.85 -3.61
C ASP A 172 -7.29 -21.78 -3.07
N HIS A 173 -7.31 -20.57 -3.65
CA HIS A 173 -6.49 -19.45 -3.21
C HIS A 173 -6.86 -19.01 -1.77
N VAL A 174 -5.88 -18.55 -0.99
CA VAL A 174 -6.06 -18.17 0.42
C VAL A 174 -7.18 -17.16 0.64
N TYR A 175 -7.26 -16.14 -0.22
CA TYR A 175 -8.33 -15.14 -0.16
C TYR A 175 -9.72 -15.74 -0.40
N GLN A 176 -9.88 -16.70 -1.33
CA GLN A 176 -11.16 -17.37 -1.56
C GLN A 176 -11.59 -18.17 -0.33
N LYS A 177 -10.67 -18.91 0.29
CA LYS A 177 -10.92 -19.66 1.54
C LYS A 177 -11.36 -18.73 2.67
N LEU A 178 -10.63 -17.62 2.87
CA LEU A 178 -10.95 -16.61 3.85
C LEU A 178 -12.37 -16.08 3.65
N MET A 179 -12.72 -15.67 2.43
CA MET A 179 -14.04 -15.11 2.12
C MET A 179 -15.17 -16.14 2.24
N ARG A 180 -14.94 -17.43 1.95
CA ARG A 180 -15.92 -18.50 2.21
C ARG A 180 -16.23 -18.66 3.70
N SER A 181 -15.23 -18.45 4.56
CA SER A 181 -15.42 -18.47 6.01
C SER A 181 -15.86 -17.14 6.61
N TRP A 182 -16.19 -16.12 5.81
CA TRP A 182 -16.44 -14.76 6.32
C TRP A 182 -17.49 -14.73 7.43
N ASN A 183 -18.63 -15.41 7.27
CA ASN A 183 -19.65 -15.42 8.33
C ASN A 183 -19.45 -16.53 9.38
N ASP A 184 -18.49 -17.45 9.17
CA ASP A 184 -18.25 -18.62 10.01
C ASP A 184 -16.95 -18.48 10.82
N THR A 185 -17.08 -18.21 12.11
CA THR A 185 -15.94 -17.99 13.01
C THR A 185 -15.14 -19.27 13.31
N SER A 186 -15.68 -20.47 13.04
CA SER A 186 -15.01 -21.73 13.40
C SER A 186 -13.69 -21.94 12.65
N ASN A 187 -13.63 -21.57 11.37
CA ASN A 187 -12.45 -21.72 10.51
C ASN A 187 -11.78 -20.37 10.18
N PHE A 188 -12.42 -19.24 10.50
CA PHE A 188 -11.93 -17.91 10.11
C PHE A 188 -10.55 -17.59 10.70
N GLY A 189 -10.28 -18.02 11.94
CA GLY A 189 -8.97 -17.81 12.58
C GLY A 189 -7.82 -18.53 11.86
N GLU A 190 -8.05 -19.75 11.39
CA GLU A 190 -7.06 -20.49 10.60
C GLU A 190 -6.80 -19.81 9.25
N HIS A 191 -7.86 -19.37 8.55
CA HIS A 191 -7.71 -18.65 7.29
C HIS A 191 -7.06 -17.27 7.45
N LEU A 192 -7.28 -16.57 8.58
CA LEU A 192 -6.55 -15.34 8.89
C LEU A 192 -5.05 -15.60 9.15
N TYR A 193 -4.71 -16.72 9.77
CA TYR A 193 -3.32 -17.11 9.94
C TYR A 193 -2.68 -17.46 8.58
N GLU A 194 -3.41 -18.16 7.70
CA GLU A 194 -2.98 -18.40 6.31
C GLU A 194 -2.79 -17.09 5.53
N LEU A 195 -3.70 -16.13 5.69
CA LEU A 195 -3.58 -14.79 5.11
C LEU A 195 -2.27 -14.12 5.51
N CYS A 196 -1.96 -14.09 6.81
CA CYS A 196 -0.71 -13.45 7.28
C CYS A 196 0.54 -14.17 6.75
N ASN A 197 0.48 -15.50 6.60
CA ASN A 197 1.55 -16.26 5.94
C ASN A 197 1.69 -15.91 4.46
N PHE A 198 0.56 -15.66 3.78
CA PHE A 198 0.53 -15.27 2.38
C PHE A 198 1.01 -13.84 2.19
N HIS A 199 0.68 -12.91 3.08
CA HIS A 199 1.25 -11.56 3.10
C HIS A 199 2.79 -11.60 3.16
N ILE A 200 3.34 -12.40 4.09
CA ILE A 200 4.79 -12.63 4.17
C ILE A 200 5.35 -13.26 2.89
N TYR A 201 4.62 -14.19 2.27
CA TYR A 201 5.02 -14.77 0.99
C TYR A 201 5.04 -13.70 -0.13
N SER A 202 4.04 -12.83 -0.18
CA SER A 202 3.90 -11.79 -1.18
C SER A 202 4.89 -10.64 -1.02
N LEU A 203 5.35 -10.30 0.20
CA LEU A 203 6.45 -9.34 0.38
C LEU A 203 7.84 -9.93 0.06
N SER A 204 7.98 -11.26 0.05
CA SER A 204 9.30 -11.89 0.01
C SER A 204 9.87 -12.02 -1.40
N ASP A 205 11.09 -11.54 -1.62
CA ASP A 205 11.93 -11.99 -2.73
C ASP A 205 12.50 -13.39 -2.44
N THR A 206 12.21 -14.32 -3.34
CA THR A 206 12.68 -15.70 -3.28
C THR A 206 13.41 -16.06 -4.57
N PRO A 207 14.21 -17.13 -4.60
CA PRO A 207 14.88 -17.55 -5.84
C PRO A 207 13.94 -17.81 -7.03
N ASN A 208 12.64 -18.06 -6.78
CA ASN A 208 11.66 -18.45 -7.78
C ASN A 208 10.55 -17.41 -8.02
N LYS A 209 10.52 -16.32 -7.24
CA LYS A 209 9.49 -15.28 -7.30
C LYS A 209 10.05 -13.96 -6.79
N SER A 210 9.79 -12.89 -7.54
CA SER A 210 9.97 -11.52 -7.06
C SER A 210 8.82 -11.11 -6.13
N CYS A 211 9.12 -10.25 -5.17
CA CYS A 211 8.12 -9.69 -4.27
C CYS A 211 6.97 -9.06 -5.07
N GLU A 212 5.76 -9.29 -4.58
CA GLU A 212 4.52 -8.76 -5.13
C GLU A 212 4.20 -7.43 -4.48
N ILE A 213 4.27 -7.35 -3.16
CA ILE A 213 4.09 -6.13 -2.39
C ILE A 213 5.44 -5.40 -2.37
N LEU A 214 5.48 -4.20 -2.95
CA LEU A 214 6.69 -3.37 -3.00
C LEU A 214 6.72 -2.32 -1.89
N SER A 215 5.57 -1.70 -1.64
CA SER A 215 5.40 -0.63 -0.64
C SER A 215 4.43 -1.10 0.44
N PHE A 216 4.62 -0.63 1.66
CA PHE A 216 3.89 -1.01 2.88
C PHE A 216 4.02 -2.50 3.25
N ASP A 217 5.04 -3.18 2.72
CA ASP A 217 5.19 -4.63 2.65
C ASP A 217 5.20 -5.39 3.99
N CYS A 218 5.67 -4.78 5.08
CA CYS A 218 5.76 -5.40 6.42
C CYS A 218 4.66 -4.91 7.37
N ILE A 219 3.68 -4.15 6.85
CA ILE A 219 2.56 -3.61 7.61
C ILE A 219 1.33 -4.49 7.31
N PRO A 220 0.72 -5.16 8.31
CA PRO A 220 -0.43 -6.05 8.10
C PRO A 220 -1.75 -5.29 7.89
N TYR A 221 -1.77 -4.33 6.96
CA TYR A 221 -2.94 -3.51 6.67
C TYR A 221 -4.13 -4.36 6.19
N ASP A 222 -3.88 -5.46 5.49
CA ASP A 222 -4.93 -6.37 5.00
C ASP A 222 -5.68 -7.04 6.15
N TYR A 223 -4.96 -7.56 7.15
CA TYR A 223 -5.53 -8.10 8.39
C TYR A 223 -6.42 -7.06 9.10
N TYR A 224 -5.90 -5.83 9.28
CA TYR A 224 -6.64 -4.78 9.97
C TYR A 224 -7.83 -4.26 9.16
N CYS A 225 -7.74 -4.19 7.83
CA CYS A 225 -8.89 -3.88 6.97
C CYS A 225 -9.98 -4.94 7.10
N ILE A 226 -9.62 -6.23 7.14
CA ILE A 226 -10.58 -7.30 7.38
C ILE A 226 -11.27 -7.11 8.74
N GLN A 227 -10.49 -6.87 9.79
CA GLN A 227 -11.04 -6.62 11.13
C GLN A 227 -12.02 -5.43 11.12
N PHE A 228 -11.61 -4.31 10.52
CA PHE A 228 -12.40 -3.08 10.39
C PHE A 228 -13.72 -3.31 9.66
N ILE A 229 -13.71 -4.05 8.55
CA ILE A 229 -14.92 -4.32 7.76
C ILE A 229 -15.86 -5.27 8.51
N ARG A 230 -15.30 -6.30 9.17
CA ARG A 230 -16.10 -7.22 9.98
C ARG A 230 -16.77 -6.53 11.15
N GLU A 231 -16.06 -5.65 11.83
CA GLU A 231 -16.61 -4.85 12.92
C GLU A 231 -17.80 -4.00 12.44
N LYS A 232 -17.67 -3.36 11.28
CA LYS A 232 -18.78 -2.63 10.62
C LYS A 232 -19.98 -3.52 10.31
N GLU A 233 -19.75 -4.80 9.99
CA GLU A 233 -20.79 -5.80 9.72
C GLU A 233 -21.32 -6.49 11.00
N GLY A 234 -20.85 -6.10 12.18
CA GLY A 234 -21.25 -6.72 13.45
C GLY A 234 -20.65 -8.12 13.67
N LEU A 235 -19.62 -8.47 12.92
CA LEU A 235 -18.94 -9.77 12.98
C LEU A 235 -17.70 -9.69 13.89
N ALA A 236 -17.53 -10.68 14.76
CA ALA A 236 -16.32 -10.82 15.56
C ALA A 236 -15.14 -11.29 14.69
N THR A 237 -13.95 -10.77 14.98
CA THR A 237 -12.69 -11.23 14.37
C THR A 237 -11.88 -11.96 15.44
N PRO A 238 -11.51 -13.24 15.26
CA PRO A 238 -10.70 -13.96 16.22
C PRO A 238 -9.30 -13.37 16.30
N ASN A 239 -8.78 -13.27 17.51
CA ASN A 239 -7.38 -12.90 17.74
C ASN A 239 -6.49 -14.08 17.35
N ILE A 240 -5.45 -13.81 16.58
CA ILE A 240 -4.45 -14.81 16.18
C ILE A 240 -3.07 -14.36 16.64
N GLU A 241 -2.23 -15.31 17.05
CA GLU A 241 -0.84 -15.06 17.36
C GLU A 241 0.02 -15.36 16.14
N HIS A 242 0.47 -14.33 15.42
CA HIS A 242 1.29 -14.48 14.21
C HIS A 242 2.46 -13.49 14.21
N PRO A 243 3.68 -13.88 13.78
CA PRO A 243 4.85 -13.00 13.80
C PRO A 243 4.66 -11.65 13.12
N LEU A 244 3.95 -11.61 11.99
CA LEU A 244 3.61 -10.36 11.27
C LEU A 244 2.86 -9.35 12.17
N LEU A 245 2.00 -9.84 13.07
CA LEU A 245 1.16 -9.02 13.96
C LEU A 245 1.85 -8.66 15.29
N GLN A 246 3.08 -9.14 15.51
CA GLN A 246 3.83 -8.95 16.75
C GLN A 246 5.00 -7.98 16.58
N THR A 247 4.94 -7.12 15.56
CA THR A 247 5.99 -6.14 15.25
C THR A 247 5.49 -4.72 15.51
N PRO A 248 6.39 -3.73 15.74
CA PRO A 248 5.99 -2.33 15.81
C PRO A 248 5.26 -1.83 14.55
N LEU A 249 5.50 -2.44 13.39
CA LEU A 249 4.78 -2.12 12.14
C LEU A 249 3.34 -2.65 12.12
N ALA A 250 2.97 -3.54 13.04
CA ALA A 250 1.58 -3.93 13.25
C ALA A 250 0.81 -2.92 14.13
N GLU A 251 1.50 -2.00 14.81
CA GLU A 251 0.88 -0.98 15.66
C GLU A 251 0.41 0.23 14.82
N ILE A 252 -0.44 -0.02 13.83
CA ILE A 252 -1.00 1.03 12.95
C ILE A 252 -1.80 2.03 13.81
N PRO A 253 -1.50 3.34 13.75
CA PRO A 253 -2.27 4.35 14.48
C PRO A 253 -3.75 4.31 14.09
N LYS A 254 -4.63 4.42 15.09
CA LYS A 254 -6.08 4.48 14.87
C LYS A 254 -6.51 5.79 14.22
N ASP A 255 -5.84 6.87 14.59
CA ASP A 255 -6.04 8.20 14.02
C ASP A 255 -4.98 8.48 12.94
N LYS A 256 -5.25 9.50 12.13
CA LYS A 256 -4.32 10.01 11.11
C LYS A 256 -2.96 10.38 11.75
N PRO A 257 -1.83 9.88 11.22
CA PRO A 257 -0.50 10.13 11.80
C PRO A 257 -0.10 11.60 11.98
N GLY A 258 -0.64 12.52 11.17
CA GLY A 258 -0.50 13.97 11.34
C GLY A 258 0.36 14.68 10.29
N TYR A 259 0.56 14.09 9.12
CA TYR A 259 1.16 14.75 7.96
C TYR A 259 0.32 15.94 7.49
N ASN A 260 0.97 17.09 7.34
CA ASN A 260 0.35 18.31 6.81
C ASN A 260 0.80 18.55 5.37
N ILE A 261 -0.15 18.49 4.44
CA ILE A 261 0.09 18.70 3.01
C ILE A 261 0.57 20.13 2.70
N ASP A 262 0.15 21.13 3.48
CA ASP A 262 0.48 22.54 3.22
C ASP A 262 1.95 22.85 3.54
N ASP A 263 2.58 22.05 4.40
CA ASP A 263 3.99 22.19 4.80
C ASP A 263 4.95 21.42 3.86
N ASP A 264 4.42 20.59 2.95
CA ASP A 264 5.24 19.80 2.02
C ASP A 264 5.59 20.58 0.76
N GLU A 265 6.73 21.25 0.79
CA GLU A 265 7.24 22.05 -0.34
C GLU A 265 7.31 21.27 -1.66
N ILE A 266 7.63 19.96 -1.65
CA ILE A 266 7.77 19.17 -2.88
C ILE A 266 6.39 18.90 -3.46
N LEU A 267 5.46 18.41 -2.63
CA LEU A 267 4.11 18.12 -3.08
C LEU A 267 3.38 19.40 -3.49
N GLN A 268 3.55 20.49 -2.74
CA GLN A 268 3.00 21.81 -3.10
C GLN A 268 3.56 22.31 -4.42
N PHE A 269 4.86 22.12 -4.68
CA PHE A 269 5.44 22.49 -5.98
C PHE A 269 4.75 21.74 -7.13
N VAL A 270 4.49 20.44 -6.99
CA VAL A 270 3.76 19.65 -7.99
C VAL A 270 2.34 20.19 -8.16
N ILE A 271 1.57 20.31 -7.07
CA ILE A 271 0.16 20.73 -7.10
C ILE A 271 -0.01 22.08 -7.79
N GLN A 272 0.89 23.03 -7.53
CA GLN A 272 0.79 24.41 -8.04
C GLN A 272 1.24 24.54 -9.50
N ASN A 273 2.16 23.69 -9.95
CA ASN A 273 2.85 23.89 -11.24
C ASN A 273 2.51 22.84 -12.30
N GLU A 274 1.94 21.71 -11.90
CA GLU A 274 1.59 20.66 -12.82
C GLU A 274 0.50 21.09 -13.81
N LYS A 275 0.65 20.64 -15.06
CA LYS A 275 -0.37 20.78 -16.10
C LYS A 275 -0.72 19.42 -16.63
N VAL A 276 -1.77 18.83 -16.06
CA VAL A 276 -2.34 17.56 -16.53
C VAL A 276 -3.19 17.83 -17.78
N PRO A 277 -2.82 17.29 -18.96
CA PRO A 277 -3.66 17.32 -20.16
C PRO A 277 -5.03 16.69 -19.90
N ASP A 278 -6.08 17.18 -20.55
CA ASP A 278 -7.43 16.64 -20.35
C ASP A 278 -7.55 15.16 -20.74
N SER A 279 -6.73 14.67 -21.68
CA SER A 279 -6.62 13.25 -22.04
C SER A 279 -6.04 12.35 -20.95
N GLN A 280 -5.45 12.95 -19.91
CA GLN A 280 -4.85 12.28 -18.76
C GLN A 280 -5.66 12.50 -17.48
N ARG A 281 -6.88 13.05 -17.55
CA ARG A 281 -7.74 13.16 -16.36
C ARG A 281 -8.71 11.97 -16.32
N MET A 282 -8.86 11.34 -15.15
CA MET A 282 -10.08 10.55 -14.90
C MET A 282 -11.25 11.53 -14.98
N ILE A 283 -12.23 11.20 -15.81
CA ILE A 283 -13.40 12.00 -16.17
C ILE A 283 -13.95 12.77 -14.94
N ARG A 284 -14.27 14.06 -15.14
CA ARG A 284 -14.84 15.00 -14.16
C ARG A 284 -15.99 14.41 -13.35
#